data_AF-A0A955VZQ4-F1
#
_entry.id   AF-A0A955VZQ4-F1
#
_cell.length_a   1.000
_cell.length_b   1.000
_cell.length_c   1.000
_cell.angle_alpha   90.00
_cell.angle_beta   90.00
_cell.angle_gamma   90.00
#
_symmetry.space_group_name_H-M   'P 1'
#
loop_
_entity.id
_entity.type
_entity.pdbx_description
1 polymer ?
#
loop_
_entity_poly.entity_id
_entity_poly.type
_entity_poly.pdbx_seq_one_letter_code
_entity_poly.pdbx_strand_id
1 'polypeptide(L)'
;MQRALTLTDTAIGKKVVMALSGAILVGFVIGHFLGNLNLYVGEASMNGYADKLHHMPVLLWGTRVLLLIAVTLHIVSAFMLWQRNQRARPVPYKMRKDIATTYAARTMYWSGPIILLFVVYHLFQFTFVPESGNVFANVVHAFSHPAVAAIYIVANLALGFHLFHGVFSAFQSLGANHPKYNQARHWLALLITIVVAGGNISFPIAVLTGVVHL
;
A
#
# COMPACT_ATOMS: atom_id res chain seq x y z
N MET A 1 -33.47 4.86 6.83
CA MET A 1 -32.50 3.74 6.85
C MET A 1 -32.22 3.10 5.47
N GLN A 2 -33.05 3.28 4.43
CA GLN A 2 -32.81 2.71 3.09
C GLN A 2 -31.55 3.22 2.36
N ARG A 3 -31.08 4.45 2.62
CA ARG A 3 -29.88 5.00 1.96
C ARG A 3 -28.56 4.35 2.39
N ALA A 4 -28.49 3.81 3.61
CA ALA A 4 -27.28 3.12 4.09
C ALA A 4 -27.13 1.74 3.45
N LEU A 5 -28.25 1.06 3.15
CA LEU A 5 -28.28 -0.25 2.50
C LEU A 5 -27.86 -0.21 1.02
N THR A 6 -27.88 0.96 0.36
CA THR A 6 -27.52 1.08 -1.07
C THR A 6 -26.08 1.54 -1.34
N LEU A 7 -25.31 1.85 -0.30
CA LEU A 7 -23.92 2.30 -0.44
C LEU A 7 -23.05 1.23 -1.11
N THR A 8 -23.14 -0.03 -0.67
CA THR A 8 -22.37 -1.12 -1.27
C THR A 8 -22.98 -1.64 -2.57
N ASP A 9 -24.25 -1.37 -2.87
CA ASP A 9 -24.92 -1.86 -4.09
C ASP A 9 -24.64 -1.01 -5.32
N THR A 10 -24.46 0.30 -5.14
CA THR A 10 -24.19 1.22 -6.24
C THR A 10 -22.71 1.23 -6.65
N ALA A 11 -22.43 1.58 -7.92
CA ALA A 11 -21.05 1.77 -8.37
C ALA A 11 -20.36 2.95 -7.65
N ILE A 12 -21.14 3.98 -7.29
CA ILE A 12 -20.64 5.17 -6.59
C ILE A 12 -20.21 4.80 -5.17
N GLY A 13 -21.09 4.16 -4.39
CA GLY A 13 -20.73 3.88 -3.00
C GLY A 13 -19.60 2.84 -2.88
N LYS A 14 -19.49 1.85 -3.78
CA LYS A 14 -18.29 0.98 -3.87
C LYS A 14 -16.99 1.77 -4.08
N LYS A 15 -17.00 2.80 -4.93
CA LYS A 15 -15.83 3.68 -5.15
C LYS A 15 -15.52 4.54 -3.93
N VAL A 16 -16.54 5.01 -3.20
CA VAL A 16 -16.36 5.74 -1.94
C VAL A 16 -15.72 4.84 -0.88
N VAL A 17 -16.22 3.61 -0.70
CA VAL A 17 -15.63 2.64 0.24
C VAL A 17 -14.19 2.33 -0.14
N MET A 18 -13.90 2.08 -1.42
CA MET A 18 -12.53 1.88 -1.92
C MET A 18 -11.62 3.08 -1.64
N ALA A 19 -12.09 4.30 -1.86
CA ALA A 19 -11.31 5.52 -1.66
C ALA A 19 -11.01 5.78 -0.17
N LEU A 20 -12.00 5.60 0.70
CA LEU A 20 -11.84 5.81 2.15
C LEU A 20 -10.92 4.74 2.77
N SER A 21 -11.14 3.47 2.45
CA SER A 21 -10.24 2.39 2.88
C SER A 21 -8.83 2.57 2.33
N GLY A 22 -8.69 2.98 1.05
CA GLY A 22 -7.42 3.32 0.46
C GLY A 22 -6.71 4.47 1.19
N ALA A 23 -7.42 5.52 1.56
CA ALA A 23 -6.85 6.65 2.31
C ALA A 23 -6.29 6.22 3.69
N ILE A 24 -7.00 5.32 4.40
CA ILE A 24 -6.50 4.73 5.65
C ILE A 24 -5.20 3.96 5.40
N LEU A 25 -5.18 3.11 4.37
CA LEU A 25 -4.00 2.32 4.02
C LEU A 25 -2.81 3.20 3.61
N VAL A 26 -3.03 4.27 2.84
CA VAL A 26 -1.98 5.24 2.49
C VAL A 26 -1.43 5.91 3.74
N GLY A 27 -2.30 6.36 4.65
CA GLY A 27 -1.89 6.96 5.92
C GLY A 27 -1.01 6.01 6.75
N PHE A 28 -1.40 4.73 6.82
CA PHE A 28 -0.60 3.71 7.50
C PHE A 28 0.74 3.46 6.81
N VAL A 29 0.77 3.29 5.49
CA VAL A 29 2.03 3.04 4.78
C VAL A 29 3.00 4.20 4.96
N ILE A 30 2.52 5.46 4.97
CA ILE A 30 3.35 6.63 5.29
C ILE A 30 3.88 6.54 6.73
N GLY A 31 3.01 6.32 7.71
CA GLY A 31 3.43 6.22 9.12
C GLY A 31 4.40 5.05 9.36
N HIS A 32 4.15 3.91 8.72
CA HIS A 32 5.00 2.72 8.76
C HIS A 32 6.37 2.99 8.14
N PHE A 33 6.41 3.64 6.97
CA PHE A 33 7.65 4.09 6.35
C PHE A 33 8.44 5.04 7.28
N LEU A 34 7.78 6.04 7.88
CA LEU A 34 8.41 6.98 8.82
C LEU A 34 8.97 6.27 10.06
N GLY A 35 8.24 5.29 10.61
CA GLY A 35 8.74 4.45 11.70
C GLY A 35 9.98 3.66 11.30
N ASN A 36 10.00 3.11 10.07
CA ASN A 36 11.12 2.34 9.55
C ASN A 36 12.37 3.17 9.25
N LEU A 37 12.27 4.50 9.15
CA LEU A 37 13.45 5.37 9.04
C LEU A 37 14.40 5.24 10.25
N ASN A 38 13.91 4.74 11.39
CA ASN A 38 14.77 4.38 12.53
C ASN A 38 15.86 3.36 12.17
N LEU A 39 15.70 2.58 11.09
CA LEU A 39 16.74 1.69 10.55
C LEU A 39 18.04 2.45 10.25
N TYR A 40 17.94 3.68 9.73
CA TYR A 40 19.11 4.51 9.41
C TYR A 40 19.72 5.21 10.63
N VAL A 41 18.98 5.29 11.74
CA VAL A 41 19.48 5.86 12.99
C VAL A 41 20.28 4.80 13.76
N GLY A 42 19.84 3.54 13.68
CA GLY A 42 20.54 2.39 14.26
C GLY A 42 19.68 1.58 15.22
N GLU A 43 20.29 0.50 15.70
CA GLU A 43 19.64 -0.56 16.48
C GLU A 43 18.85 -0.05 17.69
N ALA A 44 19.46 0.78 18.53
CA ALA A 44 18.84 1.30 19.74
C ALA A 44 17.58 2.12 19.43
N SER A 45 17.59 2.89 18.34
CA SER A 45 16.43 3.72 17.93
C SER A 45 15.28 2.85 17.43
N MET A 46 15.58 1.87 16.58
CA MET A 46 14.58 0.99 16.00
C MET A 46 13.94 0.07 17.05
N ASN A 47 14.77 -0.56 17.89
CA ASN A 47 14.28 -1.41 18.98
C ASN A 47 13.52 -0.60 20.03
N GLY A 48 14.01 0.59 20.40
CA GLY A 48 13.30 1.47 21.33
C GLY A 48 11.97 2.00 20.77
N TYR A 49 11.87 2.24 19.47
CA TYR A 49 10.60 2.60 18.82
C TYR A 49 9.60 1.43 18.86
N ALA A 50 10.04 0.22 18.53
CA ALA A 50 9.20 -0.98 18.60
C ALA A 50 8.72 -1.26 20.03
N ASP A 51 9.61 -1.15 21.02
CA ASP A 51 9.28 -1.34 22.43
C ASP A 51 8.22 -0.34 22.92
N LYS A 52 8.35 0.94 22.56
CA LYS A 52 7.33 1.97 22.88
C LYS A 52 5.96 1.63 22.30
N LEU A 53 5.91 1.12 21.06
CA LEU A 53 4.64 0.70 20.44
C LEU A 53 4.03 -0.52 21.15
N HIS A 54 4.85 -1.48 21.58
CA HIS A 54 4.40 -2.65 22.35
C HIS A 54 3.81 -2.26 23.72
N HIS A 55 4.33 -1.20 24.33
CA HIS A 55 3.79 -0.63 25.58
C HIS A 55 2.52 0.22 25.39
N MET A 56 2.06 0.43 24.14
CA MET A 56 0.81 1.14 23.82
C MET A 56 -0.21 0.19 23.18
N PRO A 57 -0.75 -0.80 23.92
CA PRO A 57 -1.54 -1.90 23.34
C PRO A 57 -2.81 -1.43 22.62
N VAL A 58 -3.45 -0.36 23.11
CA VAL A 58 -4.64 0.23 22.47
C VAL A 58 -4.29 0.79 21.09
N LEU A 59 -3.18 1.50 20.96
CA LEU A 59 -2.73 2.04 19.68
C LEU A 59 -2.35 0.91 18.72
N LEU A 60 -1.59 -0.08 19.21
CA LEU A 60 -1.10 -1.19 18.41
C LEU A 60 -2.24 -2.07 17.89
N TRP A 61 -3.09 -2.58 18.78
CA TRP A 61 -4.21 -3.45 18.38
C TRP A 61 -5.31 -2.68 17.67
N GLY A 62 -5.58 -1.44 18.08
CA GLY A 62 -6.52 -0.56 17.37
C GLY A 62 -6.10 -0.34 15.92
N THR A 63 -4.81 -0.06 15.69
CA THR A 63 -4.26 0.07 14.33
C THR A 63 -4.37 -1.25 13.56
N ARG A 64 -4.03 -2.40 14.16
CA ARG A 64 -4.15 -3.72 13.50
C ARG A 64 -5.58 -4.02 13.05
N VAL A 65 -6.56 -3.84 13.94
CA VAL A 65 -7.98 -4.07 13.62
C VAL A 65 -8.46 -3.10 12.53
N LEU A 66 -8.10 -1.82 12.64
CA LEU A 66 -8.42 -0.81 11.63
C LEU A 66 -7.88 -1.20 10.25
N LEU A 67 -6.64 -1.68 10.18
CA LEU A 67 -6.01 -2.11 8.93
C LEU A 67 -6.65 -3.35 8.35
N LEU A 68 -6.98 -4.35 9.17
CA LEU A 68 -7.68 -5.55 8.71
C LEU A 68 -9.05 -5.21 8.11
N ILE A 69 -9.78 -4.28 8.74
CA ILE A 69 -11.05 -3.77 8.20
C ILE A 69 -10.79 -3.01 6.89
N ALA A 70 -9.84 -2.08 6.88
CA ALA A 70 -9.55 -1.25 5.71
C ALA A 70 -9.09 -2.08 4.50
N VAL A 71 -8.14 -3.02 4.68
CA VAL A 71 -7.65 -3.87 3.59
C VAL A 71 -8.75 -4.78 3.05
N THR A 72 -9.59 -5.33 3.92
CA THR A 72 -10.73 -6.16 3.51
C THR A 72 -11.72 -5.36 2.69
N LEU A 73 -12.15 -4.19 3.19
CA LEU A 73 -13.06 -3.30 2.47
C LEU A 73 -12.49 -2.84 1.13
N HIS A 74 -11.18 -2.56 1.08
CA HIS A 74 -10.48 -2.15 -0.12
C HIS A 74 -10.50 -3.25 -1.19
N ILE A 75 -10.09 -4.47 -0.82
CA ILE A 75 -10.05 -5.64 -1.73
C ILE A 75 -11.45 -6.04 -2.19
N VAL A 76 -12.42 -6.12 -1.28
CA VAL A 76 -13.80 -6.47 -1.63
C VAL A 76 -14.39 -5.45 -2.59
N SER A 77 -14.20 -4.15 -2.33
CA SER A 77 -14.67 -3.10 -3.23
C SER A 77 -13.98 -3.17 -4.60
N ALA A 78 -12.68 -3.48 -4.64
CA ALA A 78 -11.93 -3.68 -5.87
C ALA A 78 -12.47 -4.85 -6.70
N PHE A 79 -12.68 -5.99 -6.06
CA PHE A 79 -13.22 -7.18 -6.71
C PHE A 79 -14.64 -6.95 -7.23
N MET A 80 -15.51 -6.31 -6.43
CA MET A 80 -16.88 -5.99 -6.84
C MET A 80 -16.92 -5.03 -8.04
N LEU A 81 -16.06 -4.01 -8.05
CA LEU A 81 -15.94 -3.07 -9.18
C LEU A 81 -15.37 -3.76 -10.42
N TRP A 82 -14.36 -4.62 -10.25
CA TRP A 82 -13.79 -5.42 -11.34
C TRP A 82 -14.84 -6.35 -11.95
N GLN A 83 -15.57 -7.12 -11.13
CA GLN A 83 -16.62 -8.02 -11.59
C GLN A 83 -17.74 -7.25 -12.33
N ARG A 84 -18.14 -6.08 -11.82
CA ARG A 84 -19.13 -5.23 -12.49
C ARG A 84 -18.63 -4.73 -13.85
N ASN A 85 -17.37 -4.31 -13.93
CA ASN A 85 -16.76 -3.87 -15.19
C ASN A 85 -16.70 -5.01 -16.21
N GLN A 86 -16.38 -6.23 -15.78
CA GLN A 86 -16.37 -7.42 -16.64
C GLN A 86 -17.78 -7.77 -17.14
N ARG A 87 -18.79 -7.76 -16.24
CA ARG A 87 -20.20 -8.03 -16.61
C ARG A 87 -20.80 -6.98 -17.53
N ALA A 88 -20.37 -5.72 -17.41
CA ALA A 88 -20.78 -4.64 -18.30
C ALA A 88 -20.20 -4.77 -19.72
N ARG A 89 -19.24 -5.69 -19.95
CA ARG A 89 -18.56 -5.88 -21.23
C ARG A 89 -18.49 -7.35 -21.63
N PRO A 90 -19.62 -7.95 -22.05
CA PRO A 90 -19.66 -9.35 -22.51
C PRO A 90 -18.96 -9.56 -23.86
N VAL A 91 -18.85 -8.52 -24.71
CA VAL A 91 -18.16 -8.58 -26.00
C VAL A 91 -16.89 -7.71 -25.98
N PRO A 92 -15.71 -8.24 -26.38
CA PRO A 92 -14.48 -7.44 -26.47
C PRO A 92 -14.57 -6.32 -27.52
N TYR A 93 -13.86 -5.22 -27.28
CA TYR A 93 -13.74 -4.12 -28.24
C TYR A 93 -12.98 -4.60 -29.48
N LYS A 94 -13.56 -4.34 -30.65
CA LYS A 94 -12.98 -4.65 -31.96
C LYS A 94 -11.68 -3.86 -32.24
N MET A 95 -11.53 -2.69 -31.61
CA MET A 95 -10.35 -1.84 -31.71
C MET A 95 -10.00 -1.29 -30.33
N ARG A 96 -8.71 -1.39 -29.95
CA ARG A 96 -8.18 -0.82 -28.70
C ARG A 96 -7.34 0.40 -29.05
N LYS A 97 -7.76 1.59 -28.59
CA LYS A 97 -6.92 2.78 -28.58
C LYS A 97 -6.29 2.90 -27.20
N ASP A 98 -4.97 2.87 -27.11
CA ASP A 98 -4.27 3.01 -25.84
C ASP A 98 -4.40 4.46 -25.35
N ILE A 99 -5.24 4.64 -24.32
CA ILE A 99 -5.42 5.90 -23.60
C ILE A 99 -4.87 5.75 -22.19
N ALA A 100 -4.52 6.85 -21.51
CA ALA A 100 -3.87 6.81 -20.19
C ALA A 100 -4.64 5.98 -19.14
N THR A 101 -5.97 5.95 -19.23
CA THR A 101 -6.82 5.11 -18.37
C THR A 101 -6.61 3.61 -18.58
N THR A 102 -6.19 3.19 -19.78
CA THR A 102 -5.85 1.80 -20.10
C THR A 102 -4.54 1.37 -19.45
N TYR A 103 -3.51 2.22 -19.44
CA TYR A 103 -2.24 1.90 -18.77
C TYR A 103 -2.43 1.74 -17.26
N ALA A 104 -3.12 2.70 -16.62
CA ALA A 104 -3.44 2.62 -15.20
C ALA A 104 -4.28 1.39 -14.83
N ALA A 105 -5.24 1.01 -15.68
CA ALA A 105 -6.02 -0.21 -15.45
C ALA A 105 -5.17 -1.49 -15.55
N ARG A 106 -4.18 -1.52 -16.46
CA ARG A 106 -3.27 -2.67 -16.63
C ARG A 106 -2.35 -2.84 -15.42
N THR A 107 -1.77 -1.75 -14.90
CA THR A 107 -0.89 -1.80 -13.73
C THR A 107 -1.65 -2.12 -12.44
N MET A 108 -2.89 -1.64 -12.28
CA MET A 108 -3.74 -1.97 -11.11
C MET A 108 -4.14 -3.45 -11.05
N TYR A 109 -4.34 -4.09 -12.21
CA TYR A 109 -4.66 -5.52 -12.30
C TYR A 109 -3.57 -6.41 -11.69
N TRP A 110 -2.30 -6.04 -11.88
CA TRP A 110 -1.15 -6.79 -11.37
C TRP A 110 -0.69 -6.31 -9.99
N SER A 111 -0.59 -5.00 -9.78
CA SER A 111 -0.04 -4.45 -8.54
C SER A 111 -0.86 -4.83 -7.31
N GLY A 112 -2.20 -4.84 -7.39
CA GLY A 112 -3.05 -5.21 -6.25
C GLY A 112 -2.78 -6.63 -5.73
N PRO A 113 -2.88 -7.68 -6.57
CA PRO A 113 -2.53 -9.05 -6.17
C PRO A 113 -1.08 -9.22 -5.70
N ILE A 114 -0.11 -8.57 -6.37
CA ILE A 114 1.30 -8.61 -5.95
C ILE A 114 1.46 -8.04 -4.53
N ILE A 115 0.85 -6.90 -4.24
CA ILE A 115 0.88 -6.28 -2.91
C ILE A 115 0.20 -7.18 -1.89
N LEU A 116 -0.94 -7.81 -2.21
CA LEU A 116 -1.61 -8.72 -1.28
C LEU A 116 -0.71 -9.90 -0.89
N LEU A 117 -0.08 -10.55 -1.87
CA LEU A 117 0.86 -11.64 -1.63
C LEU A 117 2.06 -11.16 -0.81
N PHE A 118 2.58 -9.97 -1.14
CA PHE A 118 3.66 -9.36 -0.40
C PHE A 118 3.28 -9.05 1.06
N VAL A 119 2.09 -8.51 1.33
CA VAL A 119 1.63 -8.22 2.69
C VAL A 119 1.56 -9.51 3.51
N VAL A 120 1.06 -10.61 2.94
CA VAL A 120 1.06 -11.92 3.62
C VAL A 120 2.48 -12.36 3.93
N TYR A 121 3.38 -12.33 2.95
CA TYR A 121 4.80 -12.67 3.13
C TYR A 121 5.47 -11.80 4.20
N HIS A 122 5.25 -10.48 4.14
CA HIS A 122 5.76 -9.48 5.07
C HIS A 122 5.31 -9.73 6.51
N LEU A 123 4.02 -10.04 6.72
CA LEU A 123 3.48 -10.37 8.03
C LEU A 123 4.05 -11.69 8.56
N PHE A 124 4.21 -12.71 7.71
CA PHE A 124 4.88 -13.93 8.14
C PHE A 124 6.29 -13.62 8.64
N GLN A 125 7.10 -12.94 7.84
CA GLN A 125 8.49 -12.67 8.17
C GLN A 125 8.69 -11.83 9.43
N PHE A 126 7.95 -10.73 9.60
CA PHE A 126 8.21 -9.77 10.68
C PHE A 126 7.21 -9.82 11.84
N THR A 127 6.07 -10.49 11.69
CA THR A 127 5.05 -10.59 12.76
C THR A 127 4.93 -12.01 13.32
N PHE A 128 4.87 -13.03 12.46
CA PHE A 128 4.58 -14.40 12.92
C PHE A 128 5.81 -15.26 13.18
N VAL A 129 6.90 -15.05 12.44
CA VAL A 129 8.17 -15.78 12.62
C VAL A 129 9.38 -14.82 12.71
N PRO A 130 9.39 -13.86 13.66
CA PRO A 130 10.59 -13.05 13.87
C PRO A 130 11.76 -13.92 14.35
N GLU A 131 12.95 -13.72 13.79
CA GLU A 131 14.13 -14.51 14.13
C GLU A 131 14.60 -14.30 15.59
N SER A 132 14.37 -13.10 16.14
CA SER A 132 14.74 -12.72 17.49
C SER A 132 13.79 -11.64 18.05
N GLY A 133 13.96 -11.30 19.34
CA GLY A 133 13.30 -10.14 19.95
C GLY A 133 13.88 -8.79 19.50
N ASN A 134 14.92 -8.79 18.65
CA ASN A 134 15.62 -7.62 18.16
C ASN A 134 15.12 -7.26 16.76
N VAL A 135 14.32 -6.19 16.67
CA VAL A 135 13.67 -5.78 15.43
C VAL A 135 14.69 -5.33 14.38
N PHE A 136 15.73 -4.59 14.80
CA PHE A 136 16.80 -4.17 13.91
C PHE A 136 17.53 -5.36 13.29
N ALA A 137 17.95 -6.31 14.13
CA ALA A 137 18.67 -7.50 13.64
C ALA A 137 17.82 -8.34 12.69
N ASN A 138 16.52 -8.52 12.99
CA ASN A 138 15.60 -9.22 12.10
C ASN A 138 15.55 -8.57 10.70
N VAL A 139 15.55 -7.24 10.62
CA VAL A 139 15.54 -6.51 9.34
C VAL A 139 16.87 -6.65 8.61
N VAL A 140 18.00 -6.49 9.31
CA VAL A 140 19.33 -6.61 8.70
C VAL A 140 19.55 -8.02 8.18
N HIS A 141 19.26 -9.07 8.97
CA HIS A 141 19.37 -10.46 8.52
C HIS A 141 18.48 -10.78 7.31
N ALA A 142 17.22 -10.32 7.34
CA ALA A 142 16.29 -10.50 6.24
C ALA A 142 16.84 -9.89 4.94
N PHE A 143 17.28 -8.64 4.98
CA PHE A 143 17.76 -7.93 3.78
C PHE A 143 19.19 -8.26 3.39
N SER A 144 19.95 -8.94 4.23
CA SER A 144 21.25 -9.50 3.87
C SER A 144 21.12 -10.66 2.86
N HIS A 145 19.93 -11.27 2.75
CA HIS A 145 19.61 -12.25 1.71
C HIS A 145 19.15 -11.54 0.43
N PRO A 146 19.90 -11.59 -0.69
CA PRO A 146 19.58 -10.85 -1.92
C PRO A 146 18.23 -11.20 -2.52
N ALA A 147 17.79 -12.46 -2.40
CA ALA A 147 16.48 -12.90 -2.88
C ALA A 147 15.33 -12.26 -2.09
N VAL A 148 15.45 -12.16 -0.76
CA VAL A 148 14.47 -11.48 0.10
C VAL A 148 14.43 -10.00 -0.24
N ALA A 149 15.59 -9.34 -0.31
CA ALA A 149 15.70 -7.94 -0.71
C ALA A 149 15.03 -7.68 -2.08
N ALA A 150 15.27 -8.54 -3.08
CA ALA A 150 14.64 -8.43 -4.39
C ALA A 150 13.11 -8.53 -4.35
N ILE A 151 12.55 -9.44 -3.54
CA ILE A 151 11.10 -9.55 -3.33
C ILE A 151 10.53 -8.23 -2.79
N TYR A 152 11.18 -7.65 -1.76
CA TYR A 152 10.76 -6.37 -1.20
C TYR A 152 10.86 -5.22 -2.19
N ILE A 153 11.91 -5.18 -3.01
CA ILE A 153 12.09 -4.15 -4.04
C ILE A 153 10.97 -4.24 -5.09
N VAL A 154 10.73 -5.44 -5.64
CA VAL A 154 9.67 -5.67 -6.64
C VAL A 154 8.29 -5.34 -6.07
N ALA A 155 8.02 -5.75 -4.84
CA ALA A 155 6.77 -5.44 -4.17
C ALA A 155 6.58 -3.94 -3.95
N ASN A 156 7.64 -3.21 -3.59
CA ASN A 156 7.57 -1.76 -3.40
C ASN A 156 7.47 -0.99 -4.74
N LEU A 157 8.01 -1.52 -5.84
CA LEU A 157 7.74 -1.00 -7.18
C LEU A 157 6.26 -1.17 -7.55
N ALA A 158 5.68 -2.35 -7.29
CA ALA A 158 4.25 -2.60 -7.47
C ALA A 158 3.41 -1.66 -6.58
N LEU A 159 3.80 -1.49 -5.31
CA LEU A 159 3.21 -0.51 -4.40
C LEU A 159 3.29 0.90 -4.95
N GLY A 160 4.42 1.31 -5.54
CA GLY A 160 4.59 2.62 -6.13
C GLY A 160 3.58 2.90 -7.25
N PHE A 161 3.43 1.97 -8.20
CA PHE A 161 2.39 2.07 -9.24
C PHE A 161 0.99 2.12 -8.62
N HIS A 162 0.72 1.26 -7.64
CA HIS A 162 -0.58 1.19 -6.97
C HIS A 162 -0.93 2.47 -6.22
N LEU A 163 0.02 3.05 -5.47
CA LEU A 163 -0.13 4.29 -4.71
C LEU A 163 -0.36 5.47 -5.64
N PHE A 164 0.43 5.60 -6.70
CA PHE A 164 0.27 6.70 -7.65
C PHE A 164 -1.14 6.71 -8.26
N HIS A 165 -1.61 5.55 -8.72
CA HIS A 165 -2.97 5.41 -9.26
C HIS A 165 -4.05 5.57 -8.19
N GLY A 166 -3.86 4.96 -7.03
CA GLY A 166 -4.79 4.98 -5.90
C GLY A 166 -5.03 6.40 -5.40
N VAL A 167 -3.96 7.15 -5.10
CA VAL A 167 -4.05 8.53 -4.61
C VAL A 167 -4.72 9.41 -5.66
N PHE A 168 -4.30 9.34 -6.93
CA PHE A 168 -4.90 10.16 -7.99
C PHE A 168 -6.39 9.85 -8.21
N SER A 169 -6.77 8.57 -8.24
CA SER A 169 -8.15 8.12 -8.47
C SER A 169 -9.08 8.30 -7.26
N ALA A 170 -8.55 8.32 -6.04
CA ALA A 170 -9.32 8.59 -4.82
C ALA A 170 -9.95 9.99 -4.88
N PHE A 171 -9.18 11.01 -5.29
CA PHE A 171 -9.73 12.35 -5.45
C PHE A 171 -10.80 12.44 -6.54
N GLN A 172 -10.74 11.59 -7.58
CA GLN A 172 -11.81 11.53 -8.57
C GLN A 172 -13.08 10.88 -8.00
N SER A 173 -12.90 9.80 -7.23
CA SER A 173 -14.00 9.06 -6.61
C SER A 173 -14.73 9.87 -5.53
N LEU A 174 -14.03 10.76 -4.84
CA LEU A 174 -14.59 11.66 -3.82
C LEU A 174 -15.10 13.00 -4.37
N GLY A 175 -15.17 13.16 -5.69
CA GLY A 175 -15.78 14.35 -6.32
C GLY A 175 -14.86 15.56 -6.45
N ALA A 176 -13.60 15.49 -6.00
CA ALA A 176 -12.60 16.56 -6.16
C ALA A 176 -11.98 16.60 -7.58
N ASN A 177 -12.75 16.24 -8.62
CA ASN A 177 -12.28 16.14 -10.00
C ASN A 177 -12.54 17.43 -10.79
N HIS A 178 -11.58 18.36 -10.76
CA HIS A 178 -11.68 19.63 -11.47
C HIS A 178 -10.36 19.96 -12.19
N PRO A 179 -10.37 20.45 -13.46
CA PRO A 179 -9.16 20.75 -14.23
C PRO A 179 -8.14 21.62 -13.47
N LYS A 180 -8.62 22.62 -12.71
CA LYS A 180 -7.81 23.48 -11.83
C LYS A 180 -6.94 22.70 -10.83
N TYR A 181 -7.42 21.56 -10.31
CA TYR A 181 -6.74 20.77 -9.28
C TYR A 181 -6.08 19.50 -9.85
N ASN A 182 -6.23 19.20 -11.14
CA ASN A 182 -5.65 17.99 -11.75
C ASN A 182 -4.13 17.94 -11.58
N GLN A 183 -3.45 19.07 -11.85
CA GLN A 183 -2.00 19.14 -11.76
C GLN A 183 -1.50 18.98 -10.32
N ALA A 184 -2.13 19.66 -9.37
CA ALA A 184 -1.77 19.57 -7.95
C ALA A 184 -1.93 18.13 -7.42
N ARG A 185 -3.05 17.47 -7.76
CA ARG A 185 -3.31 16.07 -7.34
C ARG A 185 -2.32 15.09 -7.97
N HIS A 186 -1.92 15.32 -9.21
CA HIS A 186 -0.90 14.52 -9.88
C HIS A 186 0.46 14.64 -9.17
N TRP A 187 0.89 15.86 -8.88
CA TRP A 187 2.14 16.09 -8.15
C TRP A 187 2.10 15.51 -6.74
N LEU A 188 0.98 15.62 -6.04
CA LEU A 188 0.80 15.00 -4.72
C LEU A 188 0.92 13.47 -4.80
N ALA A 189 0.25 12.83 -5.75
CA ALA A 189 0.33 11.39 -5.95
C ALA A 189 1.76 10.96 -6.29
N LEU A 190 2.46 11.71 -7.14
CA LEU A 190 3.84 11.45 -7.52
C LEU A 190 4.79 11.60 -6.32
N LEU A 191 4.66 12.68 -5.56
CA LEU A 191 5.49 12.93 -4.38
C LEU A 191 5.35 11.82 -3.33
N ILE A 192 4.11 11.48 -2.96
CA ILE A 192 3.84 10.39 -2.02
C ILE A 192 4.45 9.08 -2.52
N THR A 193 4.29 8.79 -3.81
CA THR A 193 4.83 7.58 -4.43
C THR A 193 6.35 7.53 -4.37
N ILE A 194 7.05 8.59 -4.80
CA ILE A 194 8.51 8.63 -4.83
C ILE A 194 9.08 8.51 -3.41
N VAL A 195 8.53 9.27 -2.46
CA VAL A 195 9.03 9.28 -1.09
C VAL A 195 8.83 7.92 -0.43
N VAL A 196 7.62 7.36 -0.50
CA VAL A 196 7.29 6.11 0.18
C VAL A 196 7.91 4.91 -0.52
N ALA A 197 7.71 4.73 -1.83
CA ALA A 197 8.23 3.56 -2.53
C ALA A 197 9.76 3.64 -2.65
N GLY A 198 10.31 4.81 -2.98
CA GLY A 198 11.75 5.02 -3.05
C GLY A 198 12.42 4.85 -1.68
N GLY A 199 11.80 5.37 -0.61
CA GLY A 199 12.28 5.19 0.75
C GLY A 199 12.20 3.75 1.25
N ASN A 200 11.13 3.01 0.92
CA ASN A 200 11.06 1.59 1.26
C ASN A 200 12.05 0.73 0.48
N ILE A 201 12.33 1.08 -0.79
CA ILE A 201 13.34 0.40 -1.63
C ILE A 201 14.75 0.68 -1.14
N SER A 202 15.01 1.84 -0.54
CA SER A 202 16.34 2.16 -0.03
C SER A 202 16.74 1.29 1.16
N PHE A 203 15.80 0.82 2.00
CA PHE A 203 16.13 -0.04 3.16
C PHE A 203 16.86 -1.34 2.78
N PRO A 204 16.33 -2.21 1.88
CA PRO A 204 17.06 -3.42 1.48
C PRO A 204 18.36 -3.10 0.74
N ILE A 205 18.41 -2.01 -0.05
CA ILE A 205 19.64 -1.60 -0.75
C ILE A 205 20.71 -1.20 0.27
N ALA A 206 20.35 -0.44 1.30
CA ALA A 206 21.28 0.01 2.33
C ALA A 206 21.90 -1.17 3.10
N VAL A 207 21.11 -2.22 3.36
CA VAL A 207 21.63 -3.45 3.98
C VAL A 207 22.53 -4.22 3.00
N LEU A 208 22.10 -4.44 1.76
CA LEU A 208 22.90 -5.16 0.75
C LEU A 208 24.24 -4.49 0.43
N THR A 209 24.29 -3.16 0.53
CA THR A 209 25.52 -2.38 0.28
C THR A 209 26.38 -2.20 1.53
N GLY A 210 25.94 -2.68 2.68
CA GLY A 210 26.66 -2.56 3.96
C GLY A 210 26.58 -1.19 4.62
N VAL A 211 25.80 -0.24 4.07
CA VAL A 211 25.52 1.06 4.71
C VAL A 211 24.82 0.86 6.06
N VAL A 212 23.92 -0.13 6.13
CA VAL A 212 23.32 -0.61 7.38
C VAL A 212 23.78 -2.05 7.60
N HIS A 213 24.37 -2.32 8.75
CA HIS A 213 24.86 -3.63 9.15
C HIS A 213 24.71 -3.78 10.68
N LEU A 214 24.91 -5.01 11.18
CA LEU A 214 24.95 -5.31 12.62
C LEU A 214 26.23 -4.79 13.27
#